data_AF-A0A1I3PCK2-F1
#
_entry.id   AF-A0A1I3PCK2-F1
#
_cell.length_a   1.000
_cell.length_b   1.000
_cell.length_c   1.000
_cell.angle_alpha   90.00
_cell.angle_beta   90.00
_cell.angle_gamma   90.00
#
_symmetry.space_group_name_H-M   'P 1'
#
loop_
_entity.id
_entity.type
_entity.pdbx_description
1 polymer ?
#
loop_
_entity_poly.entity_id
_entity_poly.type
_entity_poly.pdbx_seq_one_letter_code
_entity_poly.pdbx_strand_id
1 'polypeptide(L)'
;MTGVRIQSFALVTYEAESLRALEAEFKVSVDEYLADCEAMGIQPNKPFKGSFNIRIGRDLHRKLAMKAADEGLGLNEAVQQAVERFVVNENRLER
;
A
#
# COMPACT_ATOMS: atom_id res chain seq x y z
N MET A 1 -7.29 20.92 2.58
CA MET A 1 -6.41 19.75 2.68
C MET A 1 -7.22 18.52 2.33
N THR A 2 -7.02 17.96 1.15
CA THR A 2 -7.68 16.72 0.74
C THR A 2 -7.00 15.58 1.46
N GLY A 3 -7.61 15.13 2.57
CA GLY A 3 -7.18 13.91 3.26
C GLY A 3 -7.45 12.73 2.34
N VAL A 4 -6.39 12.02 1.95
CA VAL A 4 -6.52 10.74 1.24
C VAL A 4 -7.13 9.75 2.24
N ARG A 5 -8.44 9.50 2.14
CA ARG A 5 -9.06 8.36 2.80
C ARG A 5 -8.65 7.12 2.02
N ILE A 6 -7.80 6.28 2.61
CA ILE A 6 -7.50 4.96 2.08
C ILE A 6 -8.66 4.05 2.49
N GLN A 7 -9.61 3.83 1.58
CA GLN A 7 -10.56 2.72 1.70
C GLN A 7 -10.00 1.56 0.90
N SER A 8 -9.17 0.72 1.53
CA SER A 8 -8.86 -0.60 0.99
C SER A 8 -10.11 -1.48 1.09
N PHE A 9 -10.19 -2.53 0.26
CA PHE A 9 -11.29 -3.50 0.11
C PHE A 9 -12.31 -3.18 -1.00
N ALA A 10 -11.85 -3.02 -2.24
CA ALA A 10 -12.62 -3.48 -3.39
C ALA A 10 -11.98 -4.78 -3.88
N LEU A 11 -12.64 -5.91 -3.64
CA LEU A 11 -12.20 -7.23 -4.08
C LEU A 11 -12.84 -7.49 -5.45
N VAL A 12 -12.02 -7.58 -6.49
CA VAL A 12 -12.47 -7.99 -7.84
C VAL A 12 -12.20 -9.47 -8.00
N THR A 13 -13.25 -10.25 -8.28
CA THR A 13 -13.18 -11.71 -8.47
C THR A 13 -13.59 -12.07 -9.89
N TYR A 14 -12.90 -13.03 -10.50
CA TYR A 14 -13.15 -13.52 -11.85
C TYR A 14 -12.84 -15.01 -11.92
N GLU A 15 -13.55 -15.75 -12.76
CA GLU A 15 -13.35 -17.19 -12.95
C GLU A 15 -13.60 -17.59 -14.41
N ALA A 16 -12.91 -18.62 -14.89
CA ALA A 16 -13.11 -19.10 -16.25
C ALA A 16 -12.64 -20.56 -16.41
N GLU A 17 -13.21 -21.26 -17.39
CA GLU A 17 -12.90 -22.67 -17.67
C GLU A 17 -11.63 -22.86 -18.54
N SER A 18 -11.00 -21.77 -19.00
CA SER A 18 -9.76 -21.83 -19.76
C SER A 18 -8.88 -20.60 -19.52
N LEU A 19 -7.57 -20.74 -19.71
CA LEU A 19 -6.62 -19.63 -19.54
C LEU A 19 -6.95 -18.43 -20.43
N ARG A 20 -7.38 -18.67 -21.67
CA ARG A 20 -7.75 -17.61 -22.61
C ARG A 20 -9.01 -16.86 -22.16
N ALA A 21 -9.99 -17.58 -21.59
CA ALA A 21 -11.19 -16.97 -21.03
C ALA A 21 -10.90 -16.24 -19.71
N LEU A 22 -9.91 -16.69 -18.94
CA LEU A 22 -9.53 -16.08 -17.66
C LEU A 22 -9.04 -14.63 -17.83
N GLU A 23 -8.22 -14.36 -18.85
CA GLU A 23 -7.76 -12.99 -19.14
C GLU A 23 -8.91 -12.09 -19.60
N ALA A 24 -9.86 -12.63 -20.35
CA ALA A 24 -11.04 -11.90 -20.79
C ALA A 24 -11.93 -11.54 -19.60
N GLU A 25 -12.22 -12.52 -18.73
CA GLU A 25 -13.05 -12.30 -17.55
C GLU A 25 -12.39 -11.31 -16.58
N PHE A 26 -11.08 -11.40 -16.37
CA PHE A 26 -10.35 -10.43 -15.59
C PHE A 26 -10.57 -8.99 -16.07
N LYS A 27 -10.50 -8.75 -17.39
CA LYS A 27 -10.72 -7.40 -17.96
C LYS A 27 -12.14 -6.94 -17.74
N VAL A 28 -13.13 -7.81 -17.95
CA VAL A 28 -14.56 -7.50 -17.71
C VAL A 28 -14.77 -7.08 -16.26
N SER A 29 -14.32 -7.88 -15.29
CA SER A 29 -14.53 -7.56 -13.87
C SER A 29 -13.81 -6.28 -13.43
N VAL A 30 -12.67 -5.94 -14.04
CA VAL A 30 -11.98 -4.66 -13.79
C VAL A 30 -12.76 -3.48 -14.39
N ASP A 31 -13.26 -3.62 -15.62
CA ASP A 31 -14.03 -2.57 -16.29
C ASP A 31 -15.35 -2.28 -15.54
N GLU A 32 -16.03 -3.32 -15.06
CA GLU A 32 -17.22 -3.21 -14.21
C GLU A 32 -16.91 -2.47 -12.90
N TYR A 33 -15.81 -2.84 -12.22
CA TYR A 33 -15.38 -2.15 -11.02
C TYR A 33 -15.14 -0.64 -11.25
N LEU A 34 -14.52 -0.28 -12.38
CA LEU A 34 -14.25 1.11 -12.72
C LEU A 34 -15.54 1.87 -13.04
N ALA A 35 -16.47 1.25 -13.76
CA ALA A 35 -17.79 1.81 -14.05
C ALA A 35 -18.61 2.04 -12.78
N ASP A 36 -18.58 1.08 -11.84
CA ASP A 36 -19.21 1.21 -10.53
C ASP A 36 -18.62 2.37 -9.73
N CYS A 37 -17.29 2.53 -9.76
CA CYS A 37 -16.63 3.66 -9.11
C CYS A 37 -17.09 4.99 -9.69
N GLU A 38 -17.21 5.10 -11.02
CA GLU A 38 -17.70 6.29 -11.70
C GLU A 38 -19.17 6.58 -11.34
N ALA A 39 -20.04 5.57 -11.40
CA ALA A 39 -21.46 5.69 -11.08
C ALA A 39 -21.71 6.14 -9.63
N MET A 40 -20.87 5.69 -8.69
CA MET A 40 -20.93 6.09 -7.28
C MET A 40 -20.19 7.39 -6.98
N GLY A 41 -19.48 7.99 -7.95
CA GLY A 41 -18.67 9.20 -7.74
C GLY A 41 -17.49 9.00 -6.79
N ILE A 42 -16.98 7.77 -6.67
CA ILE A 42 -15.83 7.42 -5.83
C ILE A 42 -14.57 7.23 -6.68
N GLN A 43 -13.40 7.47 -6.09
CA GLN A 43 -12.15 7.18 -6.79
C GLN A 43 -11.83 5.69 -6.70
N PRO A 44 -11.47 5.03 -7.82
CA PRO A 44 -11.00 3.65 -7.77
C PRO A 44 -9.70 3.55 -6.99
N ASN A 45 -9.47 2.37 -6.43
CA ASN A 45 -8.29 2.07 -5.63
C ASN A 45 -7.03 2.21 -6.48
N LYS A 46 -6.09 3.00 -5.96
CA LYS A 46 -4.77 3.15 -6.58
C LYS A 46 -3.84 2.10 -5.99
N PRO A 47 -3.14 1.32 -6.83
CA PRO A 47 -2.10 0.42 -6.36
C PRO A 47 -1.08 1.18 -5.49
N PHE A 48 -0.67 0.56 -4.38
CA PHE A 48 0.43 1.09 -3.59
C PHE A 48 1.72 1.01 -4.42
N LYS A 49 2.39 2.15 -4.60
CA LYS A 49 3.58 2.25 -5.46
C LYS A 49 4.84 1.66 -4.84
N GLY A 50 4.77 1.17 -3.60
CA GLY A 50 5.93 0.75 -2.78
C GLY A 50 6.88 1.88 -2.37
N SER A 51 6.80 3.04 -3.03
CA SER A 51 7.58 4.23 -2.78
C SER A 51 6.70 5.34 -2.21
N PHE A 52 7.20 6.03 -1.19
CA PHE A 52 6.56 7.20 -0.63
C PHE A 52 7.64 8.17 -0.11
N ASN A 53 7.56 9.43 -0.52
CA ASN A 53 8.53 10.46 -0.13
C ASN A 53 8.09 11.09 1.18
N ILE A 54 8.90 10.95 2.24
CA ILE A 54 8.59 11.49 3.57
C ILE A 54 9.57 12.59 4.00
N ARG A 55 9.05 13.56 4.75
CA ARG A 55 9.84 14.59 5.42
C ARG A 55 9.75 14.35 6.93
N ILE A 56 10.82 13.81 7.52
CA ILE A 56 10.84 13.40 8.93
C ILE A 56 11.52 14.42 9.87
N GLY A 57 11.96 15.56 9.33
CA GLY A 57 12.65 16.60 10.09
C GLY A 57 14.14 16.32 10.29
N ARG A 58 14.92 17.38 10.50
CA ARG A 58 16.40 17.32 10.54
C ARG A 58 16.92 16.47 11.71
N ASP A 59 16.34 16.65 12.90
CA ASP A 59 16.81 15.96 14.10
C ASP A 59 16.56 14.45 14.06
N LEU A 60 15.38 14.04 13.58
CA LEU A 60 15.05 12.62 13.47
C LEU A 60 15.87 11.97 12.35
N HIS A 61 16.04 12.65 11.21
CA HIS A 61 16.93 12.19 10.15
C HIS A 61 18.37 11.98 10.66
N ARG A 62 18.91 12.92 11.45
CA ARG A 62 20.26 12.79 12.04
C ARG A 62 20.35 11.56 12.95
N LYS A 63 19.39 11.37 13.84
CA LYS A 63 19.36 10.22 14.76
C LYS A 63 19.25 8.89 14.00
N LEU A 64 18.41 8.84 12.97
CA LEU A 64 18.25 7.67 12.12
C LEU A 64 19.53 7.34 11.36
N ALA A 65 20.19 8.35 10.76
CA ALA A 65 21.44 8.16 10.03
C ALA A 65 22.56 7.61 10.91
N MET A 66 22.71 8.14 12.13
CA MET A 66 23.71 7.64 13.09
C MET A 66 23.42 6.18 13.48
N LYS A 67 22.17 5.88 13.85
CA LYS A 67 21.77 4.52 14.25
C LYS A 67 21.91 3.51 13.11
N ALA A 68 21.50 3.89 11.90
CA ALA A 68 21.63 3.04 10.73
C ALA A 68 23.10 2.74 10.43
N ALA A 69 24.00 3.72 10.53
CA ALA A 69 25.43 3.53 10.35
C ALA A 69 26.02 2.58 11.40
N ASP A 70 25.66 2.74 12.68
CA ASP A 70 26.11 1.87 13.77
C ASP A 70 25.67 0.41 13.57
N GLU A 71 24.52 0.18 12.92
CA GLU A 71 23.96 -1.14 12.63
C GLU A 71 24.34 -1.67 11.23
N GLY A 72 25.09 -0.90 10.43
CA GLY A 72 25.47 -1.28 9.06
C GLY A 72 24.32 -1.28 8.05
N LEU A 73 23.24 -0.53 8.33
CA LEU A 73 22.02 -0.46 7.53
C LEU A 73 21.97 0.77 6.62
N GLY A 74 21.25 0.65 5.51
CA GLY A 74 20.84 1.81 4.72
C GLY A 74 19.72 2.61 5.40
N LEU A 75 19.58 3.91 5.08
CA LEU A 75 18.50 4.74 5.64
C LEU A 75 17.11 4.19 5.31
N ASN A 76 16.87 3.78 4.07
CA ASN A 76 15.58 3.22 3.66
C ASN A 76 15.27 1.90 4.37
N GLU A 77 16.29 1.07 4.59
CA GLU A 77 16.17 -0.19 5.32
C GLU A 77 15.83 0.05 6.79
N ALA A 78 16.49 1.03 7.44
CA ALA A 78 16.16 1.43 8.80
C ALA A 78 14.72 1.97 8.93
N VAL A 79 14.25 2.75 7.94
CA VAL A 79 12.85 3.19 7.87
C VAL A 79 11.92 1.99 7.68
N GLN A 80 12.24 1.07 6.78
CA GLN A 80 11.42 -0.12 6.53
C GLN A 80 11.27 -0.96 7.79
N GLN A 81 12.36 -1.23 8.52
CA GLN A 81 12.29 -1.94 9.80
C GLN A 81 11.44 -1.22 10.84
N ALA A 82 11.51 0.11 10.90
CA ALA A 82 10.67 0.89 11.81
C ALA A 82 9.18 0.78 11.43
N VAL A 83 8.85 0.84 10.14
CA VAL A 83 7.50 0.66 9.62
C VAL A 83 6.98 -0.76 9.87
N GLU A 84 7.79 -1.80 9.62
CA GLU A 84 7.45 -3.19 9.93
C GLU A 84 7.15 -3.38 11.41
N ARG A 85 7.98 -2.83 12.29
CA ARG A 85 7.72 -2.87 13.74
C ARG A 85 6.44 -2.14 14.12
N PHE A 86 6.09 -1.06 13.44
CA PHE A 86 4.86 -0.32 13.72
C PHE A 86 3.62 -1.13 13.30
N VAL A 87 3.60 -1.66 12.08
CA VAL A 87 2.42 -2.34 11.51
C VAL A 87 2.29 -3.79 12.02
N VAL A 88 3.40 -4.51 12.17
CA VAL A 88 3.36 -5.94 12.55
C VAL A 88 3.15 -6.13 14.05
N ASN A 89 3.65 -5.21 14.90
CA ASN A 89 3.45 -5.32 16.35
C ASN A 89 2.07 -4.82 16.83
N GLU A 90 1.28 -4.14 15.98
CA GLU A 90 -0.13 -3.82 16.29
C GLU A 90 -0.98 -5.10 16.47
N ASN A 91 -0.67 -6.19 15.77
CA ASN A 91 -1.40 -7.47 15.84
C ASN A 91 -1.21 -8.26 17.15
N ARG A 92 -0.43 -7.76 18.13
CA ARG A 92 -0.19 -8.47 19.41
C ARG A 92 -1.01 -7.95 20.59
N LEU A 93 -1.70 -6.82 20.43
CA LEU A 93 -2.50 -6.19 21.49
C LEU A 93 -4.00 -6.51 21.42
N GLU A 94 -4.44 -7.22 20.37
CA GLU A 94 -5.77 -7.82 20.30
C GLU A 94 -5.68 -9.31 20.63
N ARG A 95 -5.72 -9.62 21.93
CA ARG A 95 -6.09 -10.94 22.46
C ARG A 95 -7.30 -10.77 23.37
#